data_AF-R9MEK0-F1
#
_entry.id   AF-R9MEK0-F1
#
_cell.length_a   1.000
_cell.length_b   1.000
_cell.length_c   1.000
_cell.angle_alpha   90.00
_cell.angle_beta   90.00
_cell.angle_gamma   90.00
#
_symmetry.space_group_name_H-M   'P 1'
#
loop_
_entity.id
_entity.type
_entity.pdbx_description
1 polymer ?
#
loop_
_entity_poly.entity_id
_entity_poly.type
_entity_poly.pdbx_seq_one_letter_code
_entity_poly.pdbx_strand_id
1 'polypeptide(L)'
;MKRVGNIRFRAKIIYPIWEDVKKKIRLRLVNKEGNTEYLKERVYKEYLDLVAVFMVRAAEFKTGGALIPVTKKMLMEWEVTIDGLWEAALENLEEEECIIEDIGAVLPGDIRGRGEDAKIYMCMTLNSSGGAEAILKRGLLKEFAGEYKEQVYILPRSVRETMLVLYDGKDAGEISIK
;
A
#
# COMPACT_ATOMS: atom_id res chain seq x y z
N MET A 1 23.06 23.20 -18.37
CA MET A 1 22.61 23.80 -17.09
C MET A 1 21.40 24.69 -17.39
N LYS A 2 20.21 24.35 -16.89
CA LYS A 2 19.06 25.27 -16.94
C LYS A 2 18.95 25.95 -15.57
N ARG A 3 18.91 27.29 -15.56
CA ARG A 3 18.93 28.12 -14.36
C ARG A 3 17.49 28.61 -14.12
N VAL A 4 16.93 28.32 -12.95
CA VAL A 4 15.76 29.02 -12.41
C VAL A 4 16.13 29.44 -10.99
N GLY A 5 16.47 30.72 -10.81
CA GLY A 5 16.90 31.29 -9.53
C GLY A 5 18.25 30.79 -8.98
N ASN A 6 18.43 30.93 -7.66
CA ASN A 6 19.65 30.60 -6.89
C ASN A 6 19.79 29.11 -6.52
N ILE A 7 18.92 28.24 -7.05
CA ILE A 7 18.89 26.82 -6.72
C ILE A 7 19.82 26.06 -7.68
N ARG A 8 20.86 25.43 -7.13
CA ARG A 8 21.76 24.55 -7.89
C ARG A 8 21.19 23.13 -7.91
N PHE A 9 20.59 22.72 -9.02
CA PHE A 9 20.27 21.31 -9.25
C PHE A 9 21.55 20.54 -9.61
N ARG A 10 22.06 19.75 -8.66
CA ARG A 10 23.02 18.67 -8.94
C ARG A 10 22.22 17.37 -9.14
N ALA A 11 21.62 17.20 -10.31
CA ALA A 11 21.21 15.86 -10.73
C ALA A 11 22.46 15.11 -11.20
N LYS A 12 23.18 14.48 -10.26
CA LYS A 12 24.11 13.42 -10.65
C LYS A 12 23.20 12.24 -11.02
N ILE A 13 23.11 11.92 -12.31
CA ILE A 13 22.41 10.70 -12.75
C ILE A 13 23.29 9.54 -12.28
N ILE A 14 23.06 9.12 -11.04
CA ILE A 14 23.54 7.85 -10.52
C ILE A 14 22.44 6.87 -10.93
N TYR A 15 22.75 5.98 -11.89
CA TYR A 15 21.89 4.82 -12.11
C TYR A 15 22.01 3.96 -10.85
N PRO A 16 20.94 3.86 -10.04
CA PRO A 16 21.04 3.11 -8.80
C PRO A 16 21.26 1.64 -9.13
N ILE A 17 22.24 1.01 -8.47
CA ILE A 17 22.45 -0.43 -8.52
C ILE A 17 21.57 -1.12 -7.47
N TRP A 18 21.28 -2.40 -7.68
CA TRP A 18 20.38 -3.18 -6.80
C TRP A 18 20.71 -3.05 -5.31
N GLU A 19 21.98 -3.16 -4.96
CA GLU A 19 22.45 -3.12 -3.57
C GLU A 19 22.09 -1.82 -2.84
N ASP A 20 21.99 -0.70 -3.56
CA ASP A 20 21.65 0.62 -2.98
C ASP A 20 20.14 0.83 -2.78
N VAL A 21 19.31 0.02 -3.46
CA VAL A 21 17.86 0.20 -3.52
C VAL A 21 17.06 -0.96 -2.96
N LYS A 22 17.64 -2.14 -2.75
CA LYS A 22 16.91 -3.33 -2.28
C LYS A 22 16.17 -3.10 -0.96
N LYS A 23 16.76 -2.34 -0.03
CA LYS A 23 16.12 -1.94 1.25
C LYS A 23 15.07 -0.83 1.14
N LYS A 24 14.92 -0.27 -0.07
CA LYS A 24 14.00 0.84 -0.38
C LYS A 24 12.86 0.39 -1.30
N ILE A 25 12.80 -0.91 -1.63
CA ILE A 25 11.70 -1.47 -2.41
C ILE A 25 10.45 -1.48 -1.53
N ARG A 26 9.35 -1.01 -2.10
CA ARG A 26 8.02 -0.93 -1.50
C ARG A 26 7.00 -1.50 -2.45
N LEU A 27 5.85 -1.89 -1.91
CA LEU A 27 4.72 -2.38 -2.67
C LEU A 27 3.64 -1.31 -2.75
N ARG A 28 2.90 -1.34 -3.84
CA ARG A 28 1.64 -0.61 -3.98
C ARG A 28 0.61 -1.55 -4.57
N LEU A 29 -0.50 -1.73 -3.87
CA LEU A 29 -1.62 -2.51 -4.38
C LEU A 29 -2.50 -1.64 -5.27
N VAL A 30 -2.84 -2.15 -6.45
CA VAL A 30 -3.79 -1.52 -7.38
C VAL A 30 -4.73 -2.57 -7.95
N ASN A 31 -5.97 -2.20 -8.26
CA ASN A 31 -6.89 -3.08 -8.97
C ASN A 31 -6.40 -3.28 -10.42
N LYS A 32 -6.35 -4.53 -10.88
CA LYS A 32 -5.80 -4.88 -12.21
C LYS A 32 -6.60 -4.26 -13.35
N GLU A 33 -7.93 -4.41 -13.31
CA GLU A 33 -8.84 -4.01 -14.39
C GLU A 33 -8.91 -2.49 -14.53
N GLY A 34 -8.99 -1.77 -13.40
CA GLY A 34 -9.06 -0.32 -13.36
C GLY A 34 -7.74 0.40 -13.69
N ASN A 35 -6.61 -0.32 -13.83
CA ASN A 35 -5.27 0.28 -13.96
C ASN A 35 -4.44 -0.28 -15.11
N THR A 36 -5.06 -0.86 -16.14
CA THR A 36 -4.36 -1.51 -17.27
C THR A 36 -3.30 -0.61 -17.93
N GLU A 37 -3.60 0.67 -18.17
CA GLU A 37 -2.62 1.64 -18.72
C GLU A 37 -1.44 1.86 -17.76
N TYR A 38 -1.73 2.03 -16.47
CA TYR A 38 -0.71 2.19 -15.43
C TYR A 38 0.18 0.94 -15.32
N LEU A 39 -0.28 -0.25 -15.71
CA LEU A 39 0.50 -1.48 -15.56
C LEU A 39 1.44 -1.81 -16.73
N LYS A 40 1.28 -1.18 -17.90
CA LYS A 40 2.01 -1.56 -19.14
C LYS A 40 3.54 -1.61 -18.99
N GLU A 41 4.11 -0.61 -18.34
CA GLU A 41 5.58 -0.45 -18.20
C GLU A 41 6.12 -0.88 -16.84
N ARG A 42 5.24 -1.30 -15.94
CA ARG A 42 5.58 -1.60 -14.55
C ARG A 42 5.77 -3.10 -14.35
N VAL A 43 6.65 -3.43 -13.40
CA VAL A 43 6.76 -4.79 -12.88
C VAL A 43 5.71 -4.96 -11.79
N TYR A 44 4.98 -6.06 -11.82
CA TYR A 44 3.96 -6.38 -10.82
C TYR A 44 3.85 -7.88 -10.58
N LYS A 45 3.26 -8.24 -9.45
CA LYS A 45 2.87 -9.61 -9.10
C LYS A 45 1.38 -9.64 -8.81
N GLU A 46 0.68 -10.66 -9.30
CA GLU A 46 -0.76 -10.82 -9.01
C GLU A 46 -0.96 -11.24 -7.56
N TYR A 47 -1.96 -10.66 -6.90
CA TYR A 47 -2.32 -10.97 -5.52
C TYR A 47 -3.83 -10.84 -5.35
N LEU A 48 -4.52 -11.99 -5.32
CA LEU A 48 -5.99 -12.06 -5.32
C LEU A 48 -6.58 -11.29 -6.53
N ASP A 49 -7.51 -10.37 -6.28
CA ASP A 49 -8.13 -9.45 -7.26
C ASP A 49 -7.31 -8.17 -7.51
N LEU A 50 -6.17 -8.03 -6.83
CA LEU A 50 -5.26 -6.90 -6.93
C LEU A 50 -3.96 -7.30 -7.63
N VAL A 51 -3.16 -6.29 -7.96
CA VAL A 51 -1.76 -6.48 -8.34
C VAL A 51 -0.86 -5.64 -7.46
N ALA A 52 0.24 -6.25 -7.03
CA ALA A 52 1.29 -5.60 -6.26
C ALA A 52 2.35 -5.05 -7.22
N VAL A 53 2.44 -3.73 -7.28
CA VAL A 53 3.38 -3.00 -8.12
C VAL A 53 4.59 -2.60 -7.28
N PHE A 54 5.78 -2.79 -7.83
CA PHE A 54 7.03 -2.47 -7.14
C PHE A 54 7.39 -0.99 -7.29
N MET A 55 7.78 -0.36 -6.19
CA MET A 55 8.18 1.03 -6.10
C MET A 55 9.53 1.16 -5.37
N VAL A 56 10.34 2.15 -5.72
CA VAL A 56 11.55 2.54 -4.99
C VAL A 56 11.27 3.82 -4.23
N ARG A 57 11.54 3.84 -2.92
CA ARG A 57 11.58 5.08 -2.13
C ARG A 57 12.85 5.87 -2.46
N ALA A 58 12.71 6.88 -3.31
CA ALA A 58 13.82 7.67 -3.84
C ALA A 58 14.23 8.82 -2.93
N ALA A 59 13.28 9.40 -2.20
CA ALA A 59 13.52 10.46 -1.24
C ALA A 59 12.44 10.46 -0.16
N GLU A 60 12.78 11.01 1.01
CA GLU A 60 11.85 11.30 2.08
C GLU A 60 11.80 12.81 2.31
N PHE A 61 10.60 13.35 2.37
CA PHE A 61 10.35 14.76 2.68
C PHE A 61 9.45 14.85 3.91
N LYS A 62 9.40 16.03 4.54
CA LYS A 62 8.53 16.29 5.71
C LYS A 62 7.04 16.01 5.45
N THR A 63 6.61 16.04 4.18
CA THR A 63 5.22 15.83 3.76
C THR A 63 4.98 14.45 3.12
N GLY A 64 5.95 13.53 3.20
CA GLY A 64 5.87 12.20 2.61
C GLY A 64 7.07 11.85 1.71
N GLY A 65 7.10 10.61 1.20
CA GLY A 65 8.18 10.10 0.36
C GLY A 65 7.91 10.21 -1.14
N ALA A 66 8.97 10.35 -1.94
CA ALA A 66 8.92 10.14 -3.39
C ALA A 66 9.07 8.65 -3.70
N LEU A 67 8.04 8.08 -4.32
CA LEU A 67 8.05 6.71 -4.83
C LEU A 67 8.20 6.72 -6.35
N ILE A 68 9.16 5.96 -6.86
CA ILE A 68 9.40 5.78 -8.30
C ILE A 68 9.02 4.34 -8.68
N PRO A 69 8.18 4.10 -9.70
CA PRO A 69 7.84 2.75 -10.11
C PRO A 69 9.06 1.99 -10.66
N VAL A 70 9.19 0.73 -10.28
CA VAL A 70 10.19 -0.17 -10.87
C VAL A 70 9.72 -0.55 -12.27
N THR A 71 10.58 -0.27 -13.25
CA THR A 71 10.33 -0.59 -14.66
C THR A 71 10.97 -1.91 -15.05
N LYS A 72 10.50 -2.52 -16.14
CA LYS A 72 11.14 -3.73 -16.71
C LYS A 72 12.62 -3.48 -17.04
N LYS A 73 12.97 -2.26 -17.45
CA LYS A 73 14.37 -1.87 -17.71
C LYS A 73 15.24 -1.93 -16.47
N MET A 74 14.76 -1.38 -15.34
CA MET A 74 15.48 -1.45 -14.06
C MET A 74 15.70 -2.90 -13.61
N LEU A 75 14.67 -3.75 -13.76
CA LEU A 75 14.77 -5.17 -13.43
C LEU A 75 15.91 -5.86 -14.21
N MET A 76 16.01 -5.60 -15.51
CA MET A 76 17.08 -6.12 -16.37
C MET A 76 18.45 -5.57 -15.98
N GLU A 77 18.56 -4.26 -15.70
CA GLU A 77 19.82 -3.61 -15.31
C GLU A 77 20.31 -4.06 -13.92
N TRP A 78 19.40 -4.39 -13.02
CA TRP A 78 19.71 -4.90 -11.68
C TRP A 78 20.04 -6.39 -11.67
N GLU A 79 19.76 -7.11 -12.77
CA GLU A 79 19.88 -8.58 -12.85
C GLU A 79 19.08 -9.30 -11.75
N VAL A 80 17.91 -8.76 -11.40
CA VAL A 80 17.02 -9.26 -10.34
C VAL A 80 15.77 -9.89 -10.94
N THR A 81 15.24 -10.93 -10.30
CA THR A 81 13.97 -11.55 -10.69
C THR A 81 12.77 -10.86 -10.02
N ILE A 82 11.56 -11.07 -10.56
CA ILE A 82 10.33 -10.58 -9.91
C ILE A 82 10.20 -11.16 -8.49
N ASP A 83 10.60 -12.41 -8.27
CA ASP A 83 10.57 -13.02 -6.94
C ASP A 83 11.61 -12.43 -6.01
N GLY A 84 12.82 -12.08 -6.50
CA GLY A 84 13.81 -11.35 -5.69
C GLY A 84 13.32 -9.95 -5.30
N LEU A 85 12.60 -9.25 -6.18
CA LEU A 85 11.91 -8.00 -5.81
C LEU A 85 10.83 -8.23 -4.77
N TRP A 86 10.06 -9.31 -4.91
CA TRP A 86 8.99 -9.68 -3.99
C TRP A 86 9.51 -9.95 -2.58
N GLU A 87 10.55 -10.77 -2.46
CA GLU A 87 11.20 -11.07 -1.19
C GLU A 87 11.73 -9.80 -0.52
N ALA A 88 12.51 -8.99 -1.25
CA ALA A 88 13.04 -7.73 -0.72
C ALA A 88 11.92 -6.76 -0.28
N ALA A 89 10.82 -6.71 -1.03
CA ALA A 89 9.69 -5.84 -0.69
C ALA A 89 8.95 -6.31 0.56
N LEU A 90 8.78 -7.63 0.75
CA LEU A 90 8.19 -8.19 1.95
C LEU A 90 9.09 -8.02 3.17
N GLU A 91 10.40 -8.25 3.04
CA GLU A 91 11.37 -8.00 4.11
C GLU A 91 11.31 -6.53 4.57
N ASN A 92 11.29 -5.60 3.63
CA ASN A 92 11.15 -4.18 3.96
C ASN A 92 9.81 -3.85 4.62
N LEU A 93 8.72 -4.53 4.23
CA LEU A 93 7.39 -4.33 4.83
C LEU A 93 7.34 -4.84 6.27
N GLU A 94 8.06 -5.91 6.59
CA GLU A 94 8.17 -6.40 7.97
C GLU A 94 8.83 -5.37 8.90
N GLU A 95 9.82 -4.61 8.39
CA GLU A 95 10.46 -3.50 9.10
C GLU A 95 9.56 -2.25 9.22
N GLU A 96 8.48 -2.15 8.44
CA GLU A 96 7.56 -1.01 8.54
C GLU A 96 6.57 -1.15 9.68
N GLU A 97 6.29 -0.05 10.37
CA GLU A 97 5.23 0.02 11.36
C GLU A 97 3.88 0.10 10.66
N CYS A 98 3.02 -0.89 10.93
CA CYS A 98 1.65 -0.96 10.44
C CYS A 98 0.70 -0.84 11.62
N ILE A 99 -0.38 -0.09 11.44
CA ILE A 99 -1.43 0.08 12.44
C ILE A 99 -2.78 -0.29 11.84
N ILE A 100 -3.66 -0.80 12.69
CA ILE A 100 -5.06 -1.01 12.40
C ILE A 100 -5.86 -0.16 13.40
N GLU A 101 -6.58 0.83 12.89
CA GLU A 101 -7.29 1.82 13.72
C GLU A 101 -8.79 1.77 13.49
N ASP A 102 -9.58 1.84 14.56
CA ASP A 102 -11.05 1.98 14.46
C ASP A 102 -11.41 3.37 13.96
N ILE A 103 -11.88 3.46 12.72
CA ILE A 103 -12.27 4.74 12.11
C ILE A 103 -13.50 5.31 12.83
N GLY A 104 -14.42 4.45 13.28
CA GLY A 104 -15.60 4.87 14.04
C GLY A 104 -15.22 5.63 15.31
N ALA A 105 -14.11 5.26 15.95
CA ALA A 105 -13.60 5.94 17.14
C ALA A 105 -13.16 7.40 16.84
N VAL A 106 -12.62 7.67 15.66
CA VAL A 106 -12.10 9.01 15.28
C VAL A 106 -13.09 9.89 14.52
N LEU A 107 -14.20 9.32 14.04
CA LEU A 107 -15.23 10.10 13.35
C LEU A 107 -16.02 11.01 14.31
N PRO A 108 -16.31 12.28 13.91
CA PRO A 108 -17.20 13.16 14.65
C PRO A 108 -18.56 12.50 14.92
N GLY A 109 -19.16 12.80 16.08
CA GLY A 109 -20.41 12.16 16.55
C GLY A 109 -21.59 12.26 15.58
N ASP A 110 -21.61 13.26 14.71
CA ASP A 110 -22.66 13.46 13.70
C ASP A 110 -22.48 12.57 12.46
N ILE A 111 -21.28 12.00 12.26
CA ILE A 111 -20.93 11.07 11.18
C ILE A 111 -20.96 9.62 11.66
N ARG A 112 -20.83 9.39 12.98
CA ARG A 112 -21.08 8.07 13.58
C ARG A 112 -22.51 7.65 13.28
N GLY A 113 -22.67 6.60 12.48
CA GLY A 113 -23.98 6.02 12.20
C GLY A 113 -24.72 5.72 13.50
N ARG A 114 -26.04 5.97 13.52
CA ARG A 114 -26.90 5.51 14.62
C ARG A 114 -27.10 4.01 14.48
N GLY A 115 -26.22 3.22 15.06
CA GLY A 115 -26.42 1.77 15.11
C GLY A 115 -25.18 1.02 15.57
N GLU A 116 -25.39 -0.14 16.15
CA GLU A 116 -24.40 -1.20 16.40
C GLU A 116 -23.88 -1.82 15.08
N ASP A 117 -23.93 -1.07 13.98
CA ASP A 117 -23.75 -1.52 12.61
C ASP A 117 -22.27 -1.44 12.22
N ALA A 118 -21.71 -2.59 11.85
CA ALA A 118 -20.40 -2.81 11.21
C ALA A 118 -19.23 -1.93 11.70
N LYS A 119 -18.34 -2.49 12.52
CA LYS A 119 -17.09 -1.81 12.90
C LYS A 119 -16.15 -1.72 11.71
N ILE A 120 -15.69 -0.51 11.39
CA ILE A 120 -14.79 -0.24 10.27
C ILE A 120 -13.43 0.17 10.81
N TYR A 121 -12.39 -0.54 10.37
CA TYR A 121 -11.00 -0.27 10.70
C TYR A 121 -10.22 0.14 9.46
N MET A 122 -9.21 0.98 9.65
CA MET A 122 -8.24 1.35 8.63
C MET A 122 -6.94 0.60 8.88
N CYS A 123 -6.48 -0.17 7.89
CA CYS A 123 -5.15 -0.77 7.90
C CYS A 123 -4.19 0.11 7.09
N MET A 124 -3.13 0.60 7.73
CA MET A 124 -2.18 1.54 7.13
C MET A 124 -0.75 1.33 7.59
N THR A 125 0.21 1.74 6.76
CA THR A 125 1.61 1.88 7.13
C THR A 125 1.86 3.32 7.58
N LEU A 126 2.59 3.54 8.67
CA LEU A 126 2.76 4.89 9.24
C LEU A 126 3.72 5.78 8.42
N ASN A 127 4.64 5.18 7.68
CA ASN A 127 5.74 5.89 7.01
C ASN A 127 5.65 5.84 5.47
N SER A 128 4.56 5.31 4.91
CA SER A 128 4.38 5.18 3.48
C SER A 128 3.16 5.98 2.99
N SER A 129 3.29 6.51 1.78
CA SER A 129 2.19 7.19 1.07
C SER A 129 1.10 6.22 0.56
N GLY A 130 1.22 4.93 0.86
CA GLY A 130 0.25 3.87 0.61
C GLY A 130 0.05 3.02 1.86
N GLY A 131 -1.19 2.72 2.20
CA GLY A 131 -1.56 1.89 3.35
C GLY A 131 -2.08 0.52 2.95
N ALA A 132 -2.46 0.33 1.68
CA ALA A 132 -3.05 -0.92 1.22
C ALA A 132 -2.07 -2.10 1.26
N GLU A 133 -0.77 -1.85 1.10
CA GLU A 133 0.27 -2.88 1.19
C GLU A 133 0.41 -3.49 2.59
N ALA A 134 -0.07 -2.82 3.65
CA ALA A 134 -0.01 -3.33 5.02
C ALA A 134 -0.70 -4.70 5.16
N ILE A 135 -1.71 -5.00 4.33
CA ILE A 135 -2.40 -6.30 4.32
C ILE A 135 -1.49 -7.47 3.92
N LEU A 136 -0.37 -7.20 3.27
CA LEU A 136 0.62 -8.20 2.88
C LEU A 136 1.58 -8.53 4.03
N LYS A 137 1.57 -7.76 5.11
CA LYS A 137 2.43 -8.00 6.27
C LYS A 137 2.03 -9.31 6.94
N ARG A 138 3.01 -10.18 7.18
CA ARG A 138 2.74 -11.51 7.73
C ARG A 138 2.15 -11.38 9.13
N GLY A 139 1.13 -12.16 9.42
CA GLY A 139 0.55 -12.22 10.75
C GLY A 139 -0.42 -11.07 11.08
N LEU A 140 -0.26 -9.87 10.50
CA LEU A 140 -1.07 -8.69 10.84
C LEU A 140 -2.58 -8.95 10.78
N LEU A 141 -3.09 -9.43 9.64
CA LEU A 141 -4.51 -9.75 9.50
C LEU A 141 -4.95 -10.92 10.37
N LYS A 142 -4.06 -11.87 10.65
CA LYS A 142 -4.36 -13.04 11.48
C LYS A 142 -4.45 -12.65 12.95
N GLU A 143 -3.58 -11.76 13.42
CA GLU A 143 -3.60 -11.19 14.76
C GLU A 143 -4.86 -10.36 14.96
N PHE A 144 -5.18 -9.49 14.00
CA PHE A 144 -6.42 -8.72 14.00
C PHE A 144 -7.66 -9.62 14.00
N ALA A 145 -7.74 -10.61 13.10
CA ALA A 145 -8.84 -11.57 13.07
C ALA A 145 -8.88 -12.48 14.32
N GLY A 146 -7.77 -12.66 15.04
CA GLY A 146 -7.74 -13.40 16.29
C GLY A 146 -8.45 -12.67 17.44
N GLU A 147 -8.49 -11.34 17.38
CA GLU A 147 -9.17 -10.49 18.36
C GLU A 147 -10.70 -10.54 18.21
N TYR A 148 -11.19 -10.73 16.98
CA TYR A 148 -12.61 -10.72 16.65
C TYR A 148 -13.06 -12.10 16.14
N LYS A 149 -14.00 -12.76 16.83
CA LYS A 149 -14.64 -14.02 16.35
C LYS A 149 -15.58 -13.80 15.14
N GLU A 150 -15.45 -12.68 14.46
CA GLU A 150 -16.33 -12.17 13.41
C GLU A 150 -15.70 -12.38 12.02
N GLN A 151 -16.51 -12.32 10.97
CA GLN A 151 -15.98 -12.38 9.60
C GLN A 151 -15.33 -11.04 9.26
N VAL A 152 -14.05 -11.07 8.86
CA VAL A 152 -13.30 -9.89 8.43
C VAL A 152 -13.40 -9.74 6.91
N TYR A 153 -14.04 -8.67 6.46
CA TYR A 153 -14.06 -8.28 5.05
C TYR A 153 -12.97 -7.25 4.78
N ILE A 154 -12.18 -7.49 3.73
CA ILE A 154 -11.17 -6.55 3.25
C ILE A 154 -11.77 -5.79 2.07
N LEU A 155 -11.95 -4.48 2.24
CA LEU A 155 -12.44 -3.61 1.18
C LEU A 155 -11.29 -2.77 0.61
N PRO A 156 -10.79 -3.10 -0.59
CA PRO A 156 -9.81 -2.29 -1.28
C PRO A 156 -10.49 -1.05 -1.88
N ARG A 157 -10.84 -0.06 -1.06
CA ARG A 157 -11.53 1.15 -1.56
C ARG A 157 -10.61 2.12 -2.31
N SER A 158 -9.28 2.01 -2.19
CA SER A 158 -8.33 2.91 -2.87
C SER A 158 -6.91 2.36 -2.91
N VAL A 159 -6.09 2.89 -3.82
CA VAL A 159 -4.62 2.65 -3.90
C VAL A 159 -3.90 3.06 -2.60
N ARG A 160 -4.52 3.93 -1.79
CA ARG A 160 -3.92 4.47 -0.58
C ARG A 160 -4.33 3.79 0.71
N GLU A 161 -5.51 3.18 0.81
CA GLU A 161 -6.05 2.73 2.10
C GLU A 161 -6.80 1.41 1.90
N THR A 162 -6.57 0.45 2.79
CA THR A 162 -7.40 -0.75 2.88
C THR A 162 -8.27 -0.66 4.13
N MET A 163 -9.57 -0.74 3.92
CA MET A 163 -10.54 -0.80 5.01
C MET A 163 -10.76 -2.27 5.38
N LEU A 164 -10.77 -2.55 6.68
CA LEU A 164 -11.21 -3.82 7.24
C LEU A 164 -12.58 -3.59 7.86
N VAL A 165 -13.57 -4.38 7.45
CA VAL A 165 -14.92 -4.31 8.00
C VAL A 165 -15.20 -5.59 8.75
N LEU A 166 -15.51 -5.46 10.03
CA LEU A 166 -16.02 -6.56 10.83
C LEU A 166 -17.53 -6.66 10.64
N TYR A 167 -17.99 -7.88 10.37
CA TYR A 167 -19.40 -8.19 10.18
C TYR A 167 -19.83 -9.29 11.15
N ASP A 168 -20.85 -9.00 11.95
CA ASP A 168 -21.34 -9.87 13.02
C ASP A 168 -22.28 -11.00 12.53
N GLY A 169 -22.54 -11.06 11.22
CA GLY A 169 -23.33 -12.13 10.61
C GLY A 169 -24.85 -11.95 10.69
N LYS A 170 -25.37 -10.82 11.19
CA LYS A 170 -26.82 -10.54 11.18
C LYS A 170 -27.22 -9.90 9.86
N ASP A 171 -28.22 -10.50 9.19
CA ASP A 171 -28.73 -10.16 7.86
C ASP A 171 -28.54 -8.68 7.45
N ALA A 172 -27.50 -8.44 6.65
CA ALA A 172 -27.38 -7.23 5.85
C ALA A 172 -28.50 -7.29 4.79
N GLY A 173 -29.65 -6.71 5.12
CA GLY A 173 -30.60 -6.26 4.12
C GLY A 173 -29.82 -5.50 3.04
N GLU A 174 -30.10 -5.83 1.78
CA GLU A 174 -29.39 -5.33 0.60
C GLU A 174 -28.98 -3.86 0.79
N ILE A 175 -27.67 -3.61 0.89
CA ILE A 175 -27.13 -2.25 0.87
C ILE A 175 -27.33 -1.72 -0.55
N SER A 176 -28.51 -1.17 -0.81
CA SER A 176 -28.81 -0.44 -2.03
C SER A 176 -28.12 0.91 -1.96
N ILE A 177 -26.95 1.00 -2.59
CA ILE A 177 -26.32 2.29 -2.89
C ILE A 177 -27.12 2.90 -4.05
N LYS A 178 -28.00 3.85 -3.74
CA LYS A 178 -28.54 4.80 -4.72
C LYS A 178 -27.61 5.98 -4.90
#